data_AF-A0A351FED6-F1
#
_entry.id   AF-A0A351FED6-F1
#
_cell.length_a   1.000
_cell.length_b   1.000
_cell.length_c   1.000
_cell.angle_alpha   90.00
_cell.angle_beta   90.00
_cell.angle_gamma   90.00
#
_symmetry.space_group_name_H-M   'P 1'
#
loop_
_entity.id
_entity.type
_entity.pdbx_description
1 polymer ?
#
loop_
_entity_poly.entity_id
_entity_poly.type
_entity_poly.pdbx_seq_one_letter_code
_entity_poly.pdbx_strand_id
1 'polypeptide(L)'
;RWLGFDWEERLHHASDYFDQLFDWAVRLIENGKAFVCDLNFEEMRELRGTLTEPGKPSPFRDRPVEENLDLFQKMKAGEFPEGSKTLRAKIDMASPNLNLRDPVIYRILHKEHPKTGTQWKIYPSYDFAHGQSDSIEGITHSLCTLEFEHHRPLYDWFCENLGIHHPQQIEFARLNLNYTVMSKRKMLRLVTEGHVNGWDDPRMP
;
A
#
# COMPACT_ATOMS: atom_id res chain seq x y z
N ARG A 1 -9.94 25.16 -10.12
CA ARG A 1 -10.25 24.69 -8.76
C ARG A 1 -11.68 25.15 -8.41
N TRP A 2 -12.56 24.28 -7.87
CA TRP A 2 -13.98 24.61 -7.63
C TRP A 2 -14.30 24.85 -6.13
N LEU A 3 -13.78 24.02 -5.22
CA LEU A 3 -14.05 24.10 -3.76
C LEU A 3 -13.31 25.23 -3.01
N GLY A 4 -12.47 26.03 -3.68
CA GLY A 4 -11.79 27.18 -3.06
C GLY A 4 -10.51 26.89 -2.25
N PHE A 5 -10.05 25.63 -2.14
CA PHE A 5 -8.79 25.31 -1.46
C PHE A 5 -7.55 25.67 -2.29
N ASP A 6 -6.45 26.00 -1.60
CA ASP A 6 -5.14 26.27 -2.18
C ASP A 6 -4.06 25.37 -1.56
N TRP A 7 -3.36 24.62 -2.41
CA TRP A 7 -2.21 23.80 -2.05
C TRP A 7 -0.89 24.41 -2.54
N GLU A 8 -0.92 25.67 -3.00
CA GLU A 8 0.23 26.40 -3.54
C GLU A 8 0.91 25.58 -4.66
N GLU A 9 2.22 25.39 -4.55
CA GLU A 9 3.04 24.57 -5.46
C GLU A 9 3.17 23.10 -5.00
N ARG A 10 2.50 22.72 -3.92
CA ARG A 10 2.61 21.40 -3.26
C ARG A 10 1.66 20.36 -3.86
N LEU A 11 1.68 20.23 -5.19
CA LEU A 11 0.98 19.15 -5.89
C LEU A 11 1.90 17.93 -5.99
N HIS A 12 1.69 16.99 -5.08
CA HIS A 12 2.51 15.78 -4.99
C HIS A 12 1.79 14.55 -5.57
N HIS A 13 2.57 13.62 -6.08
CA HIS A 13 2.12 12.28 -6.43
C HIS A 13 3.02 11.26 -5.75
N ALA A 14 2.46 10.20 -5.16
CA ALA A 14 3.26 9.13 -4.55
C ALA A 14 4.30 8.53 -5.51
N SER A 15 4.04 8.56 -6.82
CA SER A 15 5.00 8.13 -7.85
C SER A 15 6.26 8.98 -7.93
N ASP A 16 6.22 10.22 -7.43
CA ASP A 16 7.40 11.09 -7.35
C ASP A 16 8.42 10.55 -6.33
N TYR A 17 8.00 9.61 -5.47
CA TYR A 17 8.79 9.02 -4.41
C TYR A 17 9.14 7.54 -4.67
N PHE A 18 8.84 6.97 -5.85
CA PHE A 18 9.08 5.54 -6.10
C PHE A 18 10.53 5.12 -5.92
N ASP A 19 11.49 5.96 -6.29
CA ASP A 19 12.91 5.69 -6.05
C ASP A 19 13.22 5.63 -4.54
N GLN A 20 12.76 6.63 -3.76
CA GLN A 20 12.97 6.65 -2.31
C GLN A 20 12.27 5.49 -1.58
N LEU A 21 11.05 5.14 -2.02
CA LEU A 21 10.30 3.99 -1.49
C LEU A 21 11.05 2.68 -1.78
N PHE A 22 11.66 2.55 -2.96
CA PHE A 22 12.47 1.39 -3.31
C PHE A 22 13.72 1.30 -2.43
N ASP A 23 14.42 2.42 -2.22
CA ASP A 23 15.60 2.48 -1.35
C ASP A 23 15.26 2.13 0.11
N TRP A 24 14.10 2.58 0.60
CA TRP A 24 13.62 2.18 1.92
C TRP A 24 13.22 0.71 2.01
N ALA A 25 12.66 0.14 0.95
CA ALA A 25 12.41 -1.30 0.90
C ALA A 25 13.72 -2.10 0.92
N VAL A 26 14.75 -1.67 0.19
CA VAL A 26 16.10 -2.23 0.25
C VAL A 26 16.65 -2.18 1.68
N ARG A 27 16.56 -1.03 2.34
CA ARG A 27 17.00 -0.88 3.74
C ARG A 27 16.25 -1.79 4.71
N LEU A 28 14.96 -2.04 4.49
CA LEU A 28 14.22 -3.03 5.29
C LEU A 28 14.75 -4.44 5.06
N ILE A 29 15.09 -4.81 3.83
CA ILE A 29 15.70 -6.12 3.50
C ILE A 29 17.06 -6.25 4.19
N GLU A 30 17.92 -5.24 4.09
CA GLU A 30 19.26 -5.23 4.72
C GLU A 30 19.19 -5.40 6.24
N ASN A 31 18.17 -4.82 6.88
CA ASN A 31 17.91 -4.97 8.30
C ASN A 31 17.18 -6.27 8.68
N GLY A 32 16.95 -7.18 7.75
CA GLY A 32 16.23 -8.44 7.96
C GLY A 32 14.72 -8.27 8.23
N LYS A 33 14.17 -7.08 7.97
CA LYS A 33 12.78 -6.68 8.23
C LYS A 33 11.87 -6.78 7.00
N ALA A 34 12.39 -7.24 5.87
CA ALA A 34 11.59 -7.58 4.69
C ALA A 34 12.20 -8.78 3.97
N PHE A 35 11.37 -9.52 3.23
CA PHE A 35 11.78 -10.69 2.46
C PHE A 35 10.91 -10.86 1.20
N VAL A 36 11.47 -11.49 0.17
CA VAL A 36 10.74 -11.85 -1.04
C VAL A 36 10.07 -13.20 -0.84
N CYS A 37 8.77 -13.25 -1.10
CA CYS A 37 7.93 -14.42 -0.94
C CYS A 37 7.41 -14.90 -2.31
N ASP A 38 7.55 -16.20 -2.56
CA ASP A 38 7.14 -16.84 -3.83
C ASP A 38 5.75 -17.46 -3.76
N LEU A 39 5.08 -17.35 -2.61
CA LEU A 39 3.73 -17.87 -2.43
C LEU A 39 2.76 -17.09 -3.31
N ASN A 40 1.86 -17.81 -3.95
CA ASN A 40 0.76 -17.21 -4.68
C ASN A 40 -0.28 -16.63 -3.71
N PHE A 41 -1.27 -15.90 -4.25
CA PHE A 41 -2.29 -15.23 -3.44
C PHE A 41 -3.09 -16.18 -2.54
N GLU A 42 -3.47 -17.36 -3.03
CA GLU A 42 -4.26 -18.33 -2.26
C GLU A 42 -3.41 -18.95 -1.14
N GLU A 43 -2.18 -19.36 -1.43
CA GLU A 43 -1.25 -19.88 -0.42
C GLU A 43 -0.95 -18.83 0.67
N MET A 44 -0.74 -17.57 0.28
CA MET A 44 -0.55 -16.47 1.24
C MET A 44 -1.78 -16.29 2.13
N ARG A 45 -2.98 -16.39 1.55
CA ARG A 45 -4.24 -16.26 2.29
C ARG A 45 -4.43 -17.39 3.29
N GLU A 46 -4.12 -18.62 2.90
CA GLU A 46 -4.17 -19.79 3.78
C GLU A 46 -3.19 -19.65 4.95
N LEU A 47 -1.95 -19.26 4.68
CA LEU A 47 -0.94 -19.09 5.73
C LEU A 47 -1.18 -17.85 6.62
N ARG A 48 -1.95 -16.86 6.16
CA ARG A 48 -2.26 -15.67 6.97
C ARG A 48 -3.09 -15.99 8.21
N GLY A 49 -3.77 -17.14 8.23
CA GLY A 49 -4.69 -17.52 9.29
C GLY A 49 -6.00 -16.73 9.25
N THR A 50 -6.72 -16.72 10.36
CA THR A 50 -8.05 -16.10 10.47
C THR A 50 -8.08 -15.07 11.61
N LEU A 51 -9.26 -14.51 11.88
CA LEU A 51 -9.47 -13.62 13.04
C LEU A 51 -9.28 -14.35 14.38
N THR A 52 -9.40 -15.68 14.39
CA THR A 52 -9.29 -16.51 15.61
C THR A 52 -8.04 -17.39 15.62
N GLU A 53 -7.48 -17.70 14.45
CA GLU A 53 -6.30 -18.57 14.33
C GLU A 53 -5.07 -17.76 13.88
N PRO A 54 -3.90 -17.95 14.52
CA PRO A 54 -2.67 -17.28 14.12
C PRO A 54 -2.22 -17.75 12.73
N GLY A 55 -1.49 -16.89 12.03
CA GLY A 55 -0.86 -17.24 10.77
C GLY A 55 0.40 -18.09 10.97
N LYS A 56 0.89 -18.66 9.86
CA LYS A 56 2.11 -19.46 9.80
C LYS A 56 3.14 -18.77 8.91
N PRO A 57 4.44 -18.80 9.28
CA PRO A 57 5.48 -18.20 8.46
C PRO A 57 5.55 -18.87 7.08
N SER A 58 5.84 -18.06 6.05
CA SER A 58 6.17 -18.58 4.73
C SER A 58 7.48 -19.40 4.79
N PRO A 59 7.62 -20.47 4.00
CA PRO A 59 8.90 -21.18 3.90
C PRO A 59 10.05 -20.29 3.38
N PHE A 60 9.72 -19.16 2.74
CA PHE A 60 10.69 -18.20 2.20
C PHE A 60 11.02 -17.07 3.19
N ARG A 61 10.45 -17.08 4.40
CA ARG A 61 10.58 -15.99 5.38
C ARG A 61 12.02 -15.75 5.82
N ASP A 62 12.81 -16.81 5.92
CA ASP A 62 14.18 -16.78 6.47
C ASP A 62 15.27 -16.83 5.39
N ARG A 63 14.93 -16.40 4.16
CA ARG A 63 15.92 -16.18 3.09
C ARG A 63 17.03 -15.23 3.57
N PRO A 64 18.30 -15.48 3.19
CA PRO A 64 19.40 -14.56 3.44
C PRO A 64 19.15 -13.18 2.83
N VAL A 65 19.80 -12.17 3.39
CA VAL A 65 19.69 -10.78 2.91
C VAL A 65 20.12 -10.69 1.45
N GLU A 66 21.24 -11.32 1.06
CA GLU A 66 21.73 -11.24 -0.32
C GLU A 66 20.75 -11.84 -1.33
N GLU A 67 20.10 -12.96 -0.98
CA GLU A 67 19.09 -13.60 -1.84
C GLU A 67 17.87 -12.69 -2.02
N ASN A 68 17.39 -12.07 -0.93
CA ASN A 68 16.25 -11.15 -1.01
C ASN A 68 16.56 -9.91 -1.86
N LEU A 69 17.78 -9.35 -1.75
CA LEU A 69 18.21 -8.20 -2.55
C LEU A 69 18.27 -8.56 -4.03
N ASP A 70 18.89 -9.68 -4.39
CA ASP A 70 18.96 -10.15 -5.78
C ASP A 70 17.55 -10.36 -6.36
N LEU A 71 16.69 -11.09 -5.64
CA LEU A 71 15.32 -11.34 -6.06
C LEU A 71 14.53 -10.03 -6.24
N PHE A 72 14.66 -9.09 -5.31
CA PHE A 72 13.92 -7.83 -5.38
C PHE A 72 14.38 -6.95 -6.56
N GLN A 73 15.68 -6.94 -6.88
CA GLN A 73 16.19 -6.27 -8.08
C GLN A 73 15.64 -6.92 -9.36
N LYS A 74 15.59 -8.25 -9.44
CA LYS A 74 14.98 -8.98 -10.56
C LYS A 74 13.48 -8.72 -10.70
N MET A 75 12.77 -8.57 -9.58
CA MET A 75 11.38 -8.12 -9.59
C MET A 75 11.25 -6.72 -10.21
N LYS A 76 12.10 -5.76 -9.81
CA LYS A 76 12.14 -4.41 -10.42
C LYS A 76 12.44 -4.45 -11.92
N ALA A 77 13.34 -5.34 -12.35
CA ALA A 77 13.70 -5.55 -13.75
C ALA A 77 12.59 -6.22 -14.58
N GLY A 78 11.55 -6.79 -13.94
CA GLY A 78 10.43 -7.44 -14.63
C GLY A 78 10.73 -8.87 -15.09
N GLU A 79 11.69 -9.54 -14.46
CA GLU A 79 12.08 -10.92 -14.80
C GLU A 79 11.03 -11.97 -14.37
N PHE A 80 10.04 -11.58 -13.57
CA PHE A 80 9.03 -12.46 -13.01
C PHE A 80 7.62 -12.08 -13.45
N PRO A 81 6.71 -13.05 -13.65
CA PRO A 81 5.33 -12.76 -14.00
C PRO A 81 4.54 -12.17 -12.82
N GLU A 82 3.44 -11.49 -13.12
CA GLU A 82 2.55 -10.93 -12.10
C GLU A 82 2.06 -12.02 -11.11
N GLY A 83 2.03 -11.68 -9.82
CA GLY A 83 1.56 -12.58 -8.76
C GLY A 83 2.51 -13.71 -8.37
N SER A 84 3.64 -13.88 -9.08
CA SER A 84 4.61 -14.95 -8.76
C SER A 84 5.51 -14.64 -7.57
N LYS A 85 5.77 -13.36 -7.30
CA LYS A 85 6.57 -12.89 -6.17
C LYS A 85 6.04 -11.60 -5.59
N THR A 86 6.18 -11.45 -4.28
CA THR A 86 5.89 -10.22 -3.54
C THR A 86 7.03 -9.92 -2.57
N LEU A 87 7.29 -8.63 -2.33
CA LEU A 87 8.10 -8.24 -1.18
C LEU A 87 7.16 -8.05 0.01
N ARG A 88 7.50 -8.66 1.15
CA ARG A 88 6.70 -8.61 2.37
C ARG A 88 7.52 -8.05 3.52
N ALA A 89 6.90 -7.26 4.38
CA ALA A 89 7.50 -6.90 5.65
C ALA A 89 7.56 -8.15 6.56
N LYS A 90 8.61 -8.27 7.36
CA LYS A 90 8.81 -9.34 8.33
C LYS A 90 8.45 -8.80 9.72
N ILE A 91 7.23 -9.09 10.17
CA ILE A 91 6.67 -8.55 11.41
C ILE A 91 6.28 -9.73 12.31
N ASP A 92 4.98 -10.02 12.48
CA ASP A 92 4.49 -11.05 13.38
C ASP A 92 3.27 -11.78 12.80
N MET A 93 3.47 -13.04 12.38
CA MET A 93 2.40 -13.87 11.85
C MET A 93 1.35 -14.27 12.89
N ALA A 94 1.65 -14.17 14.19
CA ALA A 94 0.72 -14.46 15.27
C ALA A 94 -0.05 -13.21 15.75
N SER A 95 0.21 -12.02 15.18
CA SER A 95 -0.42 -10.78 15.62
C SER A 95 -1.95 -10.86 15.56
N PRO A 96 -2.68 -10.32 16.56
CA PRO A 96 -4.13 -10.20 16.49
C PRO A 96 -4.56 -9.22 15.39
N ASN A 97 -3.70 -8.28 15.01
CA ASN A 97 -3.94 -7.39 13.89
C ASN A 97 -3.46 -8.06 12.58
N LEU A 98 -4.41 -8.41 11.71
CA LEU A 98 -4.11 -9.04 10.42
C LEU A 98 -3.17 -8.22 9.53
N ASN A 99 -3.13 -6.90 9.68
CA ASN A 99 -2.24 -6.01 8.91
C ASN A 99 -0.77 -6.16 9.32
N LEU A 100 -0.50 -6.65 10.53
CA LEU A 100 0.86 -6.92 11.01
C LEU A 100 1.34 -8.35 10.68
N ARG A 101 0.52 -9.17 10.00
CA ARG A 101 0.90 -10.53 9.59
C ARG A 101 1.64 -10.52 8.26
N ASP A 102 2.92 -10.15 8.32
CA ASP A 102 3.85 -10.02 7.20
C ASP A 102 3.20 -9.42 5.94
N PRO A 103 2.75 -8.14 5.98
CA PRO A 103 2.01 -7.52 4.88
C PRO A 103 2.85 -7.38 3.60
N VAL A 104 2.20 -7.42 2.45
CA VAL A 104 2.83 -7.15 1.15
C VAL A 104 3.13 -5.66 1.03
N ILE A 105 4.38 -5.33 0.74
CA ILE A 105 4.85 -3.96 0.52
C ILE A 105 5.16 -3.65 -0.94
N TYR A 106 5.52 -4.65 -1.75
CA TYR A 106 5.59 -4.52 -3.21
C TYR A 106 4.99 -5.74 -3.91
N ARG A 107 4.36 -5.47 -5.06
CA ARG A 107 3.85 -6.48 -6.00
C ARG A 107 4.31 -6.19 -7.42
N ILE A 108 4.45 -7.23 -8.23
CA ILE A 108 4.72 -7.12 -9.65
C ILE A 108 3.42 -6.75 -10.39
N LEU A 109 3.50 -5.75 -11.27
CA LEU A 109 2.44 -5.34 -12.17
C LEU A 109 3.08 -4.81 -13.47
N HIS A 110 2.84 -5.49 -14.59
CA HIS A 110 3.36 -5.13 -15.91
C HIS A 110 2.41 -4.17 -16.62
N LYS A 111 2.17 -3.02 -15.97
CA LYS A 111 1.31 -1.95 -16.50
C LYS A 111 2.06 -0.64 -16.58
N GLU A 112 1.77 0.12 -17.62
CA GLU A 112 2.27 1.49 -17.76
C GLU A 112 1.65 2.40 -16.69
N HIS A 113 2.49 3.17 -16.01
CA HIS A 113 2.06 4.17 -15.04
C HIS A 113 1.86 5.52 -15.72
N PRO A 114 0.76 6.24 -15.44
CA PRO A 114 0.45 7.51 -16.12
C PRO A 114 1.54 8.59 -16.03
N LYS A 115 2.39 8.56 -14.98
CA LYS A 115 3.45 9.56 -14.75
C LYS A 115 4.88 9.03 -14.98
N THR A 116 5.12 7.76 -14.69
CA THR A 116 6.47 7.15 -14.72
C THR A 116 6.64 6.16 -15.88
N GLY A 117 5.65 6.08 -16.77
CA GLY A 117 5.67 5.23 -17.95
C GLY A 117 5.94 3.77 -17.62
N THR A 118 6.94 3.19 -18.28
CA THR A 118 7.32 1.78 -18.18
C THR A 118 8.52 1.51 -17.27
N GLN A 119 9.04 2.54 -16.59
CA GLN A 119 10.23 2.47 -15.72
C GLN A 119 10.07 1.44 -14.59
N TRP A 120 8.86 1.26 -14.08
CA TRP A 120 8.57 0.40 -12.94
C TRP A 120 7.73 -0.82 -13.34
N LYS A 121 8.16 -2.00 -12.88
CA LYS A 121 7.43 -3.28 -12.99
C LYS A 121 6.91 -3.78 -11.64
N ILE A 122 7.31 -3.11 -10.57
CA ILE A 122 6.84 -3.33 -9.20
C ILE A 122 6.25 -2.04 -8.67
N TYR A 123 5.19 -2.16 -7.87
CA TYR A 123 4.50 -1.02 -7.29
C TYR A 123 4.30 -1.23 -5.80
N PRO A 124 4.50 -0.16 -4.99
CA PRO A 124 4.32 -0.24 -3.56
C PRO A 124 2.84 -0.45 -3.20
N SER A 125 2.59 -1.11 -2.07
CA SER A 125 1.24 -1.15 -1.49
C SER A 125 0.86 0.20 -0.89
N TYR A 126 -0.43 0.39 -0.64
CA TYR A 126 -0.93 1.62 0.00
C TYR A 126 -0.24 1.84 1.36
N ASP A 127 -0.21 0.80 2.21
CA ASP A 127 0.35 0.88 3.56
C ASP A 127 1.84 1.22 3.60
N PHE A 128 2.59 0.86 2.55
CA PHE A 128 4.02 1.18 2.43
C PHE A 128 4.30 2.49 1.68
N ALA A 129 3.34 3.03 0.94
CA ALA A 129 3.52 4.30 0.24
C ALA A 129 3.04 5.49 1.09
N HIS A 130 1.95 5.31 1.85
CA HIS A 130 1.22 6.41 2.49
C HIS A 130 2.05 7.10 3.57
N GLY A 131 2.48 6.39 4.62
CA GLY A 131 3.24 7.01 5.72
C GLY A 131 4.63 7.49 5.35
N GLN A 132 5.25 6.81 4.39
CA GLN A 132 6.50 7.19 3.78
C GLN A 132 6.36 8.51 3.01
N SER A 133 5.28 8.69 2.25
CA SER A 133 5.01 9.96 1.55
C SER A 133 4.76 11.07 2.56
N ASP A 134 3.94 10.82 3.59
CA ASP A 134 3.70 11.79 4.67
C ASP A 134 5.02 12.19 5.36
N SER A 135 5.93 11.22 5.58
CA SER A 135 7.25 11.47 6.14
C SER A 135 8.12 12.34 5.23
N ILE A 136 8.11 12.11 3.91
CA ILE A 136 8.89 12.90 2.94
C ILE A 136 8.37 14.34 2.90
N GLU A 137 7.06 14.50 2.93
CA GLU A 137 6.38 15.80 2.84
C GLU A 137 6.37 16.58 4.16
N GLY A 138 6.87 15.99 5.25
CA GLY A 138 6.89 16.63 6.57
C GLY A 138 5.49 16.84 7.16
N ILE A 139 4.54 15.98 6.79
CA ILE A 139 3.18 16.01 7.34
C ILE A 139 3.26 15.86 8.85
N THR A 140 2.48 16.66 9.57
CA THR A 140 2.41 16.55 11.04
C THR A 140 1.24 15.66 11.48
N HIS A 141 0.10 15.80 10.81
CA HIS A 141 -1.14 15.09 11.12
C HIS A 141 -1.73 14.52 9.83
N SER A 142 -1.66 13.20 9.67
CA SER A 142 -2.22 12.48 8.52
C SER A 142 -3.67 12.12 8.82
N LEU A 143 -4.60 12.84 8.20
CA LEU A 143 -6.03 12.69 8.47
C LEU A 143 -6.66 11.70 7.49
N CYS A 144 -7.23 10.60 8.00
CA CYS A 144 -7.88 9.57 7.18
C CYS A 144 -9.19 9.07 7.81
N THR A 145 -9.87 8.12 7.17
CA THR A 145 -11.15 7.60 7.68
C THR A 145 -10.96 6.37 8.59
N LEU A 146 -11.95 6.09 9.46
CA LEU A 146 -11.91 5.01 10.46
C LEU A 146 -11.53 3.62 9.93
N GLU A 147 -11.73 3.32 8.64
CA GLU A 147 -11.31 2.04 8.06
C GLU A 147 -9.78 1.81 8.14
N PHE A 148 -9.00 2.87 8.33
CA PHE A 148 -7.53 2.81 8.44
C PHE A 148 -7.02 2.75 9.88
N GLU A 149 -7.89 2.69 10.89
CA GLU A 149 -7.47 2.58 12.30
C GLU A 149 -6.59 1.34 12.53
N HIS A 150 -6.99 0.19 11.99
CA HIS A 150 -6.21 -1.04 12.08
C HIS A 150 -4.95 -1.04 11.19
N HIS A 151 -4.80 -0.04 10.32
CA HIS A 151 -3.60 0.16 9.49
C HIS A 151 -2.56 1.03 10.19
N ARG A 152 -2.97 1.89 11.14
CA ARG A 152 -2.06 2.75 11.91
C ARG A 152 -0.88 2.01 12.56
N PRO A 153 -1.04 0.84 13.19
CA PRO A 153 0.11 0.14 13.76
C PRO A 153 1.16 -0.25 12.72
N LEU A 154 0.75 -0.49 11.46
CA LEU A 154 1.67 -0.80 10.37
C LEU A 154 2.35 0.48 9.85
N TYR A 155 1.61 1.59 9.78
CA TYR A 155 2.16 2.92 9.50
C TYR A 155 3.28 3.28 10.48
N ASP A 156 3.00 3.15 11.78
CA ASP A 156 3.94 3.43 12.87
C ASP A 156 5.17 2.51 12.78
N TRP A 157 4.92 1.21 12.57
CA TRP A 157 5.98 0.22 12.40
C TRP A 157 6.95 0.63 11.30
N PHE A 158 6.47 1.08 10.14
CA PHE A 158 7.39 1.50 9.09
C PHE A 158 8.22 2.74 9.47
N CYS A 159 7.58 3.77 10.04
CA CYS A 159 8.27 5.01 10.42
C CYS A 159 9.39 4.73 11.43
N GLU A 160 9.09 3.93 12.46
CA GLU A 160 10.04 3.51 13.49
C GLU A 160 11.18 2.67 12.91
N ASN A 161 10.86 1.68 12.08
CA ASN A 161 11.86 0.73 11.57
C ASN A 161 12.77 1.33 10.50
N LEU A 162 12.32 2.39 9.82
CA LEU A 162 13.12 3.19 8.89
C LEU A 162 13.85 4.36 9.59
N GLY A 163 13.42 4.75 10.80
CA GLY A 163 13.97 5.90 11.51
C GLY A 163 13.75 7.20 10.75
N ILE A 164 12.57 7.37 10.17
CA ILE A 164 12.17 8.55 9.38
C ILE A 164 11.25 9.46 10.20
N HIS A 165 10.86 10.62 9.65
CA HIS A 165 9.87 11.48 10.30
C HIS A 165 8.59 10.69 10.55
N HIS A 166 7.98 10.89 11.72
CA HIS A 166 6.83 10.10 12.18
C HIS A 166 5.61 11.02 12.34
N PRO A 167 4.82 11.20 11.26
CA PRO A 167 3.55 11.90 11.34
C PRO A 167 2.53 11.15 12.20
N GLN A 168 1.63 11.89 12.84
CA GLN A 168 0.54 11.29 13.59
C GLN A 168 -0.64 10.99 12.67
N GLN A 169 -1.01 9.72 12.51
CA GLN A 169 -2.28 9.36 11.86
C GLN A 169 -3.46 9.62 12.79
N ILE A 170 -4.51 10.27 12.28
CA ILE A 170 -5.76 10.57 13.01
C ILE A 170 -6.95 10.20 12.13
N GLU A 171 -7.79 9.31 12.63
CA GLU A 171 -8.95 8.82 11.91
C GLU A 171 -10.24 9.58 12.28
N PHE A 172 -11.10 9.82 11.30
CA PHE A 172 -12.44 10.38 11.51
C PHE A 172 -13.52 9.58 10.77
N ALA A 173 -14.78 9.72 11.19
CA ALA A 173 -15.89 9.00 10.58
C ALA A 173 -16.14 9.51 9.15
N ARG A 174 -16.33 8.58 8.19
CA ARG A 174 -16.70 8.93 6.82
C ARG A 174 -18.11 9.53 6.77
N LEU A 175 -18.30 10.54 5.92
CA LEU A 175 -19.63 11.06 5.57
C LEU A 175 -20.46 9.97 4.85
N ASN A 176 -21.67 9.73 5.35
CA ASN A 176 -22.71 9.01 4.63
C ASN A 176 -23.94 9.91 4.50
N LEU A 177 -24.40 10.08 3.26
CA LEU A 177 -25.62 10.82 2.96
C LEU A 177 -26.77 9.83 2.70
N ASN A 178 -27.94 10.12 3.27
CA ASN A 178 -29.13 9.32 3.03
C ASN A 178 -29.56 9.42 1.57
N TYR A 179 -30.19 8.35 1.06
CA TYR A 179 -30.72 8.25 -0.31
C TYR A 179 -29.70 8.36 -1.44
N THR A 180 -28.40 8.22 -1.15
CA THR A 180 -27.35 8.15 -2.17
C THR A 180 -26.28 7.11 -1.80
N VAL A 181 -25.35 6.85 -2.72
CA VAL A 181 -24.25 5.89 -2.54
C VAL A 181 -22.91 6.62 -2.57
N MET A 182 -22.11 6.51 -1.51
CA MET A 182 -20.78 7.15 -1.44
C MET A 182 -19.63 6.26 -1.94
N SER A 183 -19.93 5.03 -2.41
CA SER A 183 -18.91 4.08 -2.88
C SER A 183 -18.58 4.31 -4.34
N LYS A 184 -17.31 4.64 -4.63
CA LYS A 184 -16.78 4.78 -6.00
C LYS A 184 -17.11 3.59 -6.91
N ARG A 185 -17.09 2.35 -6.38
CA ARG A 185 -17.45 1.14 -7.16
C ARG A 185 -18.92 1.14 -7.58
N LYS A 186 -19.82 1.55 -6.69
CA LYS A 186 -21.26 1.64 -6.99
C LYS A 186 -21.54 2.79 -7.97
N MET A 187 -20.90 3.95 -7.76
CA MET A 187 -20.98 5.10 -8.68
C MET A 187 -20.47 4.76 -10.08
N LEU A 188 -19.30 4.12 -10.19
CA LEU A 188 -18.76 3.68 -11.47
C LEU A 188 -19.75 2.77 -12.18
N ARG A 189 -20.38 1.83 -11.45
CA ARG A 189 -21.40 0.95 -12.02
C ARG A 189 -22.60 1.72 -12.57
N LEU A 190 -23.08 2.75 -11.87
CA LEU A 190 -24.17 3.62 -12.37
C LEU A 190 -23.80 4.29 -13.69
N VAL A 191 -22.56 4.79 -13.81
CA VAL A 191 -22.05 5.43 -15.02
C VAL A 191 -21.88 4.40 -16.15
N THR A 192 -21.22 3.27 -15.89
CA THR A 192 -20.91 2.27 -16.93
C THR A 192 -22.15 1.56 -17.45
N GLU A 193 -23.18 1.38 -16.61
CA GLU A 193 -24.45 0.78 -17.01
C GLU A 193 -25.45 1.81 -17.57
N GLY A 194 -25.08 3.10 -17.65
CA GLY A 194 -25.90 4.15 -18.24
C GLY A 194 -27.14 4.55 -17.42
N HIS A 195 -27.16 4.29 -16.11
CA HIS A 195 -28.24 4.75 -15.21
C HIS A 195 -28.19 6.27 -14.96
N VAL A 196 -27.02 6.88 -15.22
CA VAL A 196 -26.75 8.32 -15.18
C VAL A 196 -26.01 8.77 -16.44
N ASN A 197 -26.06 10.06 -16.75
CA ASN A 197 -25.46 10.64 -17.97
C ASN A 197 -23.92 10.68 -17.94
N GLY A 198 -23.31 10.54 -16.75
CA GLY A 198 -21.87 10.68 -16.55
C GLY A 198 -21.52 10.84 -15.07
N TRP A 199 -20.25 11.14 -14.80
CA TRP A 199 -19.77 11.46 -13.45
C TRP A 199 -20.27 12.81 -12.93
N ASP A 200 -20.64 13.70 -13.85
CA ASP A 200 -21.15 15.06 -13.63
C ASP A 200 -22.69 15.12 -13.75
N ASP A 201 -23.38 13.98 -13.80
CA ASP A 201 -24.84 13.95 -13.78
C ASP A 201 -25.37 14.64 -12.51
N PRO A 202 -26.37 15.56 -12.59
CA PRO A 202 -26.89 16.27 -11.43
C PRO A 202 -27.46 15.40 -10.30
N ARG A 203 -27.69 14.11 -10.54
CA ARG A 203 -28.15 13.13 -9.53
C ARG A 203 -26.99 12.44 -8.80
N MET A 204 -25.76 12.57 -9.29
CA MET A 204 -24.56 12.03 -8.65
C MET A 204 -24.15 12.93 -7.48
N PRO A 205 -23.78 12.36 -6.32
CA PRO A 205 -23.36 13.14 -5.15
C PRO A 205 -21.91 13.62 -5.25
#